data_AF-A0A4R6TRK7-F1
#
_entry.id   AF-A0A4R6TRK7-F1
#
_cell.length_a   1.000
_cell.length_b   1.000
_cell.length_c   1.000
_cell.angle_alpha   90.00
_cell.angle_beta   90.00
_cell.angle_gamma   90.00
#
_symmetry.space_group_name_H-M   'P 1'
#
loop_
_entity.id
_entity.type
_entity.pdbx_description
1 polymer ?
#
loop_
_entity_poly.entity_id
_entity_poly.type
_entity_poly.pdbx_seq_one_letter_code
_entity_poly.pdbx_strand_id
1 'polypeptide(L)'
;MSVVRKTITLTDQQHDWVKMRIGSGDFTNDSEYFRDLIRRDQERSLALLQLRAALEEGEQSGISTRHPQDIIDAAMERLKHDEKL
;
A
#
# COMPACT_ATOMS: atom_id res chain seq x y z
N MET A 1 -18.75 3.40 -14.51
CA MET A 1 -18.47 4.46 -13.52
C MET A 1 -18.64 5.81 -14.19
N SER A 2 -19.22 6.79 -13.50
CA SER A 2 -19.28 8.18 -13.99
C SER A 2 -17.95 8.88 -13.73
N VAL A 3 -17.53 9.75 -14.66
CA VAL A 3 -16.35 10.61 -14.49
C VAL A 3 -16.84 12.01 -14.16
N VAL A 4 -16.32 12.61 -13.09
CA VAL A 4 -16.61 13.99 -12.70
C VAL A 4 -15.44 14.88 -13.07
N ARG A 5 -15.71 15.94 -13.84
CA ARG A 5 -14.69 16.93 -14.21
C ARG A 5 -14.34 17.80 -13.00
N LYS A 6 -13.04 18.00 -12.76
CA LYS A 6 -12.50 18.95 -11.78
C LYS A 6 -11.55 19.92 -12.46
N THR A 7 -11.55 21.17 -12.02
CA THR A 7 -10.55 22.17 -12.41
C THR A 7 -9.53 22.25 -11.29
N ILE A 8 -8.26 22.14 -11.62
CA ILE A 8 -7.14 22.16 -10.67
C ILE A 8 -6.11 23.18 -11.15
N THR A 9 -5.46 23.87 -10.21
CA THR A 9 -4.35 24.78 -10.49
C THR A 9 -3.06 24.09 -10.09
N LEU A 10 -2.06 24.16 -10.97
CA LEU A 10 -0.74 23.59 -10.76
C LEU A 10 0.30 24.70 -10.85
N THR A 11 1.44 24.47 -10.22
CA THR A 11 2.64 25.26 -10.49
C THR A 11 3.19 24.91 -11.89
N ASP A 12 3.96 25.82 -12.49
CA ASP A 12 4.59 25.57 -13.79
C ASP A 12 5.46 24.32 -13.77
N GLN A 13 6.20 24.10 -12.67
CA GLN A 13 7.02 22.90 -12.49
C GLN A 13 6.18 21.60 -12.50
N GLN A 14 5.01 21.61 -11.85
CA GLN A 14 4.11 20.45 -11.85
C GLN A 14 3.50 20.21 -13.23
N HIS A 15 3.16 21.28 -13.95
CA HIS A 15 2.66 21.18 -15.33
C HIS A 15 3.70 20.54 -16.27
N ASP A 16 4.95 21.00 -16.21
CA ASP A 16 6.03 20.44 -17.03
C ASP A 16 6.32 18.97 -16.68
N TRP A 17 6.23 18.62 -15.40
CA TRP A 17 6.32 17.23 -14.95
C TRP A 17 5.20 16.37 -15.54
N VAL A 18 3.94 16.83 -15.48
CA VAL A 18 2.79 16.10 -16.06
C VAL A 18 2.99 15.91 -17.56
N LYS A 19 3.42 16.95 -18.28
CA LYS A 19 3.73 16.86 -19.71
C LYS A 19 4.82 15.83 -20.02
N MET A 20 5.88 15.79 -19.23
CA MET A 20 6.95 14.79 -19.39
C MET A 20 6.40 13.36 -19.24
N ARG A 21 5.54 13.12 -18.26
CA ARG A 21 4.91 11.82 -18.01
C ARG A 21 3.96 11.38 -19.11
N ILE A 22 3.30 12.34 -19.77
CA ILE A 22 2.49 12.05 -20.97
C ILE A 22 3.40 11.79 -22.16
N GLY A 23 4.46 12.60 -22.31
CA GLY A 23 5.44 12.46 -23.38
C GLY A 23 6.25 11.16 -23.37
N SER A 24 6.39 10.49 -22.22
CA SER A 24 7.00 9.15 -22.13
C SER A 24 6.10 8.05 -22.73
N GLY A 25 4.82 8.33 -22.97
CA GLY A 25 3.85 7.37 -23.49
C GLY A 25 3.14 6.54 -22.43
N ASP A 26 3.43 6.75 -21.14
CA ASP A 26 2.78 6.03 -20.03
C ASP A 26 1.31 6.45 -19.85
N PHE A 27 0.94 7.65 -20.30
CA PHE A 27 -0.40 8.21 -20.17
C PHE A 27 -0.78 8.98 -21.42
N THR A 28 -2.06 8.96 -21.76
CA THR A 28 -2.61 9.65 -22.93
C THR A 28 -3.00 11.10 -22.65
N ASN A 29 -3.25 11.44 -21.37
CA ASN A 29 -3.68 12.78 -20.93
C ASN A 29 -3.51 12.99 -19.42
N ASP A 30 -3.62 14.24 -19.00
CA ASP A 30 -3.52 14.70 -17.61
C ASP A 30 -4.48 13.96 -16.68
N SER A 31 -5.74 13.79 -17.10
CA SER A 31 -6.77 13.16 -16.26
C SER A 31 -6.49 11.69 -16.00
N GLU A 32 -5.81 11.01 -16.91
CA GLU A 32 -5.32 9.65 -16.71
C GLU A 32 -4.19 9.59 -15.70
N TYR A 33 -3.20 10.48 -15.86
CA TYR A 33 -2.09 10.57 -14.92
C TYR A 33 -2.55 10.91 -13.50
N PHE A 34 -3.46 11.88 -13.34
CA PHE A 34 -4.02 12.23 -12.02
C PHE A 34 -4.82 11.10 -11.39
N ARG A 35 -5.61 10.35 -12.18
CA ARG A 35 -6.32 9.17 -11.65
C ARG A 35 -5.35 8.09 -11.17
N ASP A 36 -4.25 7.89 -11.91
CA ASP A 36 -3.20 6.96 -11.51
C ASP A 36 -2.52 7.38 -10.19
N LEU A 37 -2.17 8.67 -10.08
CA LEU A 37 -1.60 9.23 -8.84
C LEU A 37 -2.54 9.06 -7.64
N ILE A 38 -3.83 9.35 -7.81
CA ILE A 38 -4.84 9.18 -6.74
C ILE A 38 -4.94 7.71 -6.33
N ARG A 39 -4.89 6.78 -7.28
CA ARG A 39 -4.96 5.34 -6.97
C ARG A 39 -3.76 4.89 -6.15
N ARG A 40 -2.54 5.30 -6.53
CA ARG A 40 -1.32 4.99 -5.77
C ARG A 40 -1.36 5.61 -4.37
N ASP A 41 -1.90 6.81 -4.23
CA ASP A 41 -2.08 7.45 -2.92
C ASP A 41 -3.08 6.69 -2.04
N GLN A 42 -4.20 6.24 -2.61
CA GLN A 42 -5.18 5.39 -1.92
C GLN A 42 -4.58 4.05 -1.49
N GLU A 43 -3.85 3.37 -2.37
CA GLU A 43 -3.17 2.10 -2.09
C GLU A 43 -2.16 2.27 -0.95
N ARG A 44 -1.33 3.32 -0.99
CA ARG A 44 -0.37 3.64 0.07
C ARG A 44 -1.06 3.94 1.40
N SER A 45 -2.14 4.71 1.37
CA SER A 45 -2.91 5.07 2.56
C SER A 45 -3.58 3.86 3.18
N LEU A 46 -4.12 2.95 2.36
CA LEU A 46 -4.70 1.69 2.82
C LEU A 46 -3.64 0.78 3.46
N ALA A 47 -2.48 0.63 2.82
CA ALA A 47 -1.36 -0.15 3.37
C ALA A 47 -0.89 0.40 4.73
N LEU A 48 -0.83 1.73 4.87
CA LEU A 48 -0.48 2.37 6.14
C LEU A 48 -1.54 2.12 7.22
N LEU A 49 -2.82 2.17 6.86
CA LEU A 49 -3.91 1.87 7.78
C LEU A 49 -3.85 0.42 8.26
N GLN A 50 -3.63 -0.53 7.34
CA GLN A 50 -3.48 -1.95 7.67
C GLN A 50 -2.28 -2.19 8.60
N LEU A 51 -1.14 -1.56 8.32
CA LEU A 51 0.04 -1.65 9.18
C LEU A 51 -0.26 -1.12 10.59
N ARG A 52 -0.93 0.03 10.70
CA ARG A 52 -1.30 0.60 12.01
C ARG A 52 -2.23 -0.31 12.79
N ALA A 53 -3.23 -0.89 12.12
CA ALA A 53 -4.15 -1.84 12.76
C ALA A 53 -3.41 -3.09 13.27
N ALA A 54 -2.48 -3.65 12.49
CA ALA A 54 -1.68 -4.80 12.90
C ALA A 54 -0.74 -4.49 14.08
N LEU A 55 -0.18 -3.28 14.13
CA LEU A 55 0.62 -2.82 15.27
C LEU A 55 -0.24 -2.66 16.52
N GLU A 56 -1.41 -2.03 16.40
CA GLU A 56 -2.35 -1.85 17.51
C GLU A 56 -2.82 -3.20 18.05
N GLU A 57 -3.16 -4.16 17.19
CA GLU A 57 -3.49 -5.53 17.59
C GLU A 57 -2.32 -6.19 18.35
N GLY A 58 -1.10 -6.03 17.85
CA GLY A 58 0.11 -6.53 18.51
C GLY A 58 0.34 -5.91 19.89
N GLU A 59 0.17 -4.60 20.02
CA GLU A 59 0.30 -3.87 21.29
C GLU A 59 -0.77 -4.31 22.30
N GLN A 60 -2.02 -4.49 21.84
CA GLN A 60 -3.13 -4.95 22.68
C GLN A 60 -3.00 -6.43 23.08
N SER A 61 -2.30 -7.24 22.28
CA SER A 61 -2.06 -8.66 22.60
C SER A 61 -1.12 -8.87 23.81
N GLY A 62 -0.47 -7.80 24.27
CA GLY A 62 0.43 -7.83 25.42
C GLY A 62 1.82 -8.38 25.09
N ILE A 63 2.68 -8.45 26.11
CA ILE A 63 4.07 -8.90 25.94
C ILE A 63 4.11 -10.42 26.00
N SER A 64 4.58 -11.03 24.91
CA SER A 64 4.84 -12.48 24.86
C SER A 64 6.01 -12.85 25.78
N THR A 65 5.82 -13.90 26.58
CA THR A 65 6.88 -14.52 27.39
C THR A 65 7.69 -15.56 26.61
N ARG A 66 7.33 -15.84 25.35
CA ARG A 66 7.97 -16.88 24.53
C ARG A 66 9.31 -16.40 24.01
N HIS A 67 10.31 -17.25 24.08
CA HIS A 67 11.59 -17.01 23.44
C HIS A 67 11.53 -17.33 21.94
N PRO A 68 12.46 -16.79 21.13
CA PRO A 68 12.48 -17.05 19.69
C PRO A 68 12.49 -18.55 19.32
N GLN A 69 13.20 -19.38 20.10
CA GLN A 69 13.24 -20.83 19.87
C GLN A 69 11.87 -21.48 20.07
N ASP A 70 11.14 -21.10 21.13
CA ASP A 70 9.78 -21.61 21.38
C ASP A 70 8.81 -21.27 20.24
N ILE A 71 9.04 -20.14 19.55
CA ILE A 71 8.25 -19.70 18.40
C ILE A 71 8.56 -20.57 17.18
N ILE A 72 9.84 -20.81 16.91
CA ILE A 72 10.30 -21.67 15.80
C ILE A 72 9.79 -23.10 15.98
N ASP A 73 9.97 -23.68 17.16
CA ASP A 73 9.58 -25.06 17.45
C ASP A 73 8.06 -25.24 17.29
N ALA A 74 7.26 -24.30 17.81
CA ALA A 74 5.81 -24.34 17.62
C ALA A 74 5.39 -24.15 16.14
N ALA A 75 6.12 -23.37 15.35
CA ALA A 75 5.83 -23.21 13.93
C ALA A 75 6.14 -24.50 13.15
N MET A 76 7.24 -25.17 13.48
CA MET A 76 7.62 -26.47 12.91
C MET A 76 6.59 -27.56 13.25
N GLU A 77 6.12 -27.62 14.49
CA GLU A 77 5.10 -28.60 14.88
C GLU A 77 3.75 -28.37 14.18
N ARG A 78 3.35 -27.09 13.98
CA ARG A 78 2.17 -26.76 13.17
C ARG A 78 2.33 -27.20 11.71
N LEU A 79 3.49 -26.97 11.10
CA LEU A 79 3.76 -27.36 9.72
C LEU A 79 3.71 -28.89 9.53
N LYS A 80 4.22 -29.66 10.51
CA LYS A 80 4.14 -31.12 10.52
C LYS A 80 2.70 -31.62 10.66
N HIS A 81 1.87 -30.93 11.45
CA HIS A 81 0.46 -31.28 11.62
C HIS A 81 -0.40 -30.95 10.40
N ASP A 82 -0.03 -29.93 9.61
CA ASP A 82 -0.78 -29.48 8.42
C ASP A 82 -0.46 -30.31 7.15
N GLU A 83 0.21 -31.46 7.29
CA GLU A 83 0.59 -32.39 6.20
C GLU A 83 1.19 -31.70 4.96
N LYS A 84 2.05 -30.68 5.16
CA LYS A 84 2.78 -30.01 4.07
C LYS A 84 4.24 -30.45 3.92
N LEU A 85 4.60 -31.61 4.45
CA LEU A 85 5.84 -32.33 4.18
C LEU A 85 5.56 -33.83 4.01
#